data_AF-A0A972PG66-F1
#
_entry.id   AF-A0A972PG66-F1
#
_cell.length_a   1.000
_cell.length_b   1.000
_cell.length_c   1.000
_cell.angle_alpha   90.00
_cell.angle_beta   90.00
_cell.angle_gamma   90.00
#
_symmetry.space_group_name_H-M   'P 1'
#
loop_
_entity.id
_entity.type
_entity.pdbx_description
1 polymer ?
#
loop_
_entity_poly.entity_id
_entity_poly.type
_entity_poly.pdbx_seq_one_letter_code
_entity_poly.pdbx_strand_id
1 'polypeptide(L)'
;MQIIHDFGVTPEEYSKRGENNDFPVIDSCPICHAKGTLKKHGFYSRYTLSFKREPRIVIRRFKCSCCKKTLSVLPSFLLPHYQHTVGFILGCLRGHFILRKLKAYY
;
A
#
# COMPACT_ATOMS: atom_id res chain seq x y z
N MET A 1 -10.26 6.55 1.22
CA MET A 1 -10.32 5.58 0.11
C MET A 1 -8.91 5.18 -0.27
N GLN A 2 -8.62 3.89 -0.30
CA GLN A 2 -7.33 3.35 -0.76
C GLN A 2 -7.61 2.42 -1.93
N ILE A 3 -6.91 2.62 -3.04
CA ILE A 3 -6.91 1.71 -4.19
C ILE A 3 -5.74 0.77 -3.99
N ILE A 4 -6.00 -0.54 -4.03
CA ILE A 4 -4.94 -1.54 -3.98
C ILE A 4 -4.39 -1.73 -5.39
N HIS A 5 -3.07 -1.68 -5.54
CA HIS A 5 -2.39 -1.90 -6.81
C HIS A 5 -1.19 -2.82 -6.63
N ASP A 6 -1.06 -3.80 -7.51
CA ASP A 6 0.12 -4.64 -7.56
C ASP A 6 1.20 -4.02 -8.44
N PHE A 7 2.31 -3.64 -7.82
CA PHE A 7 3.45 -3.04 -8.50
C PHE A 7 4.42 -4.11 -9.07
N GLY A 8 4.18 -5.40 -8.79
CA GLY A 8 5.03 -6.49 -9.30
C GLY A 8 6.45 -6.50 -8.72
N VAL A 9 6.69 -5.84 -7.58
CA VAL A 9 8.00 -5.71 -6.94
C VAL A 9 7.94 -6.02 -5.45
N THR A 10 9.09 -6.36 -4.87
CA THR A 10 9.18 -6.58 -3.42
C THR A 10 9.06 -5.26 -2.65
N PRO A 11 8.73 -5.29 -1.34
CA PRO A 11 8.69 -4.07 -0.52
C PRO A 11 10.02 -3.29 -0.51
N GLU A 12 11.16 -3.98 -0.58
CA GLU A 12 12.49 -3.36 -0.62
C GLU A 12 12.72 -2.62 -1.94
N GLU A 13 12.40 -3.25 -3.06
CA GLU A 13 12.54 -2.62 -4.38
C GLU A 13 11.56 -1.45 -4.53
N TYR A 14 10.31 -1.61 -4.05
CA TYR A 14 9.35 -0.52 -3.98
C TYR A 14 9.90 0.67 -3.18
N SER A 15 10.48 0.41 -2.00
CA SER A 15 11.10 1.44 -1.16
C SER A 15 12.24 2.16 -1.86
N LYS A 16 13.11 1.40 -2.55
CA LYS A 16 14.24 1.94 -3.32
C LYS A 16 13.78 2.84 -4.47
N ARG A 17 12.70 2.47 -5.17
CA ARG A 17 12.11 3.27 -6.26
C ARG A 17 11.46 4.56 -5.76
N GLY A 18 10.89 4.56 -4.55
CA GLY A 18 10.31 5.75 -3.94
C GLY A 18 9.21 6.39 -4.80
N GLU A 19 9.38 7.67 -5.15
CA GLU A 19 8.40 8.41 -5.97
C GLU A 19 8.39 7.99 -7.45
N ASN A 20 9.41 7.23 -7.87
CA ASN A 20 9.60 6.73 -9.23
C ASN A 20 8.96 5.35 -9.46
N ASN A 21 8.14 4.85 -8.54
CA ASN A 21 7.34 3.65 -8.78
C ASN A 21 6.34 3.86 -9.93
N ASP A 22 5.96 2.76 -10.58
CA ASP A 22 5.03 2.74 -11.71
C ASP A 22 3.58 2.91 -11.25
N PHE A 23 3.23 4.11 -10.79
CA PHE A 23 1.88 4.41 -10.30
C PHE A 23 0.84 4.33 -11.42
N PRO A 24 -0.33 3.72 -11.19
CA PRO A 24 -1.35 3.56 -12.21
C PRO A 24 -1.98 4.90 -12.59
N VAL A 25 -2.40 4.99 -13.85
CA VAL A 25 -3.27 6.07 -14.32
C VAL A 25 -4.70 5.73 -13.90
N ILE A 26 -5.37 6.69 -13.25
CA ILE A 26 -6.76 6.53 -12.79
C ILE A 26 -7.59 7.61 -13.48
N ASP A 27 -8.37 7.21 -14.48
CA ASP A 27 -9.26 8.10 -15.24
C ASP A 27 -10.47 8.54 -14.40
N SER A 28 -11.18 7.60 -13.81
CA SER A 28 -12.43 7.86 -13.10
C SER A 28 -12.23 7.89 -11.59
N CYS A 29 -12.85 8.88 -10.92
CA CYS A 29 -12.90 8.91 -9.47
C CYS A 29 -13.69 7.71 -8.93
N PRO A 30 -13.13 6.84 -8.06
CA PRO A 30 -13.86 5.68 -7.54
C PRO A 30 -14.97 6.04 -6.54
N ILE A 31 -15.17 7.33 -6.23
CA ILE A 31 -16.16 7.80 -5.26
C ILE A 31 -17.35 8.46 -5.96
N CYS A 32 -17.09 9.35 -6.93
CA CYS A 32 -18.14 10.08 -7.65
C CYS A 32 -18.20 9.76 -9.14
N HIS A 33 -17.37 8.84 -9.63
CA HIS A 33 -17.30 8.36 -11.00
C HIS A 33 -16.96 9.40 -12.08
N ALA A 34 -16.72 10.66 -11.71
CA ALA A 34 -16.33 11.71 -12.63
C ALA A 34 -14.96 11.41 -13.28
N LYS A 35 -14.91 11.44 -14.62
CA LYS A 35 -13.73 11.17 -15.46
C LYS A 35 -12.78 12.36 -15.54
N GLY A 36 -11.47 12.10 -15.63
CA GLY A 36 -10.43 13.13 -15.77
C GLY A 36 -10.26 14.08 -14.57
N THR A 37 -10.91 13.78 -13.44
CA THR A 37 -10.96 14.69 -12.27
C THR A 37 -9.87 14.43 -11.23
N LEU A 38 -9.19 13.28 -11.28
CA LEU A 38 -8.16 12.92 -10.33
C LEU A 38 -6.83 13.57 -10.69
N LYS A 39 -6.34 14.44 -9.79
CA LYS A 39 -5.03 15.08 -9.92
C LYS A 39 -4.06 14.53 -8.89
N LYS A 40 -2.78 14.42 -9.26
CA LYS A 40 -1.69 14.07 -8.33
C LYS A 40 -1.68 15.10 -7.20
N HIS A 41 -1.85 14.64 -5.96
CA HIS A 41 -1.93 15.51 -4.79
C HIS A 41 -0.62 15.53 -3.99
N GLY A 42 0.18 14.48 -4.12
CA GLY A 42 1.47 14.34 -3.45
C GLY A 42 1.65 12.92 -2.91
N PHE A 43 2.46 12.80 -1.88
CA PHE A 43 2.76 11.52 -1.23
C PHE A 43 2.60 11.61 0.29
N TYR A 44 2.42 10.47 0.94
CA TYR A 44 2.74 10.32 2.36
C TYR A 44 3.70 9.15 2.53
N SER A 45 4.47 9.14 3.61
CA SER A 45 5.40 8.06 3.91
C SER A 45 4.82 7.15 5.00
N ARG A 46 5.17 5.86 4.94
CA ARG A 46 4.85 4.89 5.99
C ARG A 46 5.92 3.81 6.12
N TYR A 47 6.04 3.23 7.30
CA TYR A 47 6.82 2.00 7.49
C TYR A 47 6.03 0.78 7.04
N THR A 48 6.75 -0.21 6.52
CA THR A 48 6.23 -1.54 6.20
C THR A 48 6.98 -2.58 6.99
N LEU A 49 6.28 -3.32 7.84
CA LEU A 49 6.87 -4.34 8.69
C LEU A 49 6.80 -5.69 7.98
N SER A 50 7.97 -6.25 7.68
CA SER A 50 8.14 -7.59 7.11
C SER A 50 9.01 -8.45 8.02
N PHE A 51 9.10 -9.76 7.75
CA PHE A 51 9.94 -10.66 8.55
C PHE A 51 11.44 -10.34 8.53
N LYS A 52 11.91 -9.62 7.51
CA LYS A 52 13.36 -9.41 7.28
C LYS A 52 13.78 -7.96 7.49
N ARG A 53 12.91 -7.02 7.14
CA ARG A 53 13.23 -5.58 7.03
C ARG A 53 12.00 -4.72 7.27
N GLU A 54 12.26 -3.47 7.62
CA GLU A 54 11.23 -2.46 7.88
C GLU A 54 11.36 -1.24 6.97
N PRO A 55 11.27 -1.40 5.63
CA PRO A 55 11.51 -0.27 4.75
C PRO A 55 10.47 0.84 4.96
N ARG A 56 10.93 2.09 4.78
CA ARG A 56 10.04 3.25 4.66
C ARG A 56 9.65 3.41 3.20
N ILE A 57 8.36 3.44 2.92
CA ILE A 57 7.82 3.55 1.57
C ILE A 57 7.01 4.85 1.40
N VAL A 58 6.87 5.31 0.16
CA VAL A 58 6.00 6.43 -0.19
C VAL A 58 4.74 5.95 -0.88
N ILE A 59 3.62 6.58 -0.56
CA ILE A 59 2.30 6.24 -1.08
C ILE A 59 1.76 7.44 -1.86
N ARG A 60 1.50 7.24 -3.15
CA ARG A 60 0.93 8.29 -4.02
C ARG A 60 -0.50 8.61 -3.59
N ARG A 61 -0.80 9.90 -3.52
CA ARG A 61 -2.14 10.45 -3.27
C ARG A 61 -2.66 11.17 -4.50
N PHE A 62 -3.96 11.04 -4.74
CA PHE A 62 -4.72 11.82 -5.71
C PHE A 62 -5.86 12.55 -5.01
N LYS A 63 -6.24 13.71 -5.53
CA LYS A 63 -7.40 14.48 -5.07
C LYS A 63 -8.35 14.69 -6.24
N CYS A 64 -9.62 14.37 -6.03
CA CYS A 64 -10.66 14.59 -7.02
C CYS A 64 -11.05 16.07 -7.05
N SER A 65 -11.03 16.70 -8.22
CA SER A 65 -11.50 18.08 -8.37
C SER A 65 -13.03 18.22 -8.27
N CYS A 66 -13.79 17.14 -8.53
CA CYS A 66 -15.25 17.10 -8.43
C CYS A 66 -15.72 16.95 -6.98
N CYS A 67 -15.52 15.78 -6.35
CA CYS A 67 -16.01 15.51 -4.99
C CYS A 67 -15.06 15.94 -3.86
N LYS A 68 -13.89 16.51 -4.19
CA LYS A 68 -12.84 16.98 -3.26
C LYS A 68 -12.21 15.91 -2.35
N LYS A 69 -12.64 14.64 -2.47
CA LYS A 69 -12.09 13.53 -1.70
C LYS A 69 -10.67 13.16 -2.17
N THR A 70 -9.87 12.70 -1.22
CA THR A 70 -8.51 12.20 -1.44
C THR A 70 -8.52 10.68 -1.48
N LEU A 71 -7.75 10.11 -2.39
CA LEU A 71 -7.48 8.68 -2.47
C LEU A 71 -5.97 8.43 -2.50
N SER A 72 -5.56 7.24 -2.09
CA SER A 72 -4.18 6.79 -2.16
C SER A 72 -4.06 5.45 -2.89
N VAL A 73 -2.91 5.23 -3.54
CA VAL A 73 -2.59 3.95 -4.19
C VAL A 73 -1.69 3.15 -3.27
N LEU A 74 -2.27 2.16 -2.61
CA LEU A 74 -1.58 1.29 -1.67
C LEU A 74 -1.04 0.05 -2.41
N PRO A 75 0.23 -0.33 -2.21
CA PRO A 75 0.76 -1.58 -2.75
C PRO A 75 0.01 -2.81 -2.26
N SER A 76 -0.19 -3.79 -3.14
CA SER A 76 -0.86 -5.09 -2.91
C SER A 76 -0.29 -5.88 -1.74
N PHE A 77 1.00 -5.71 -1.44
CA PHE A 77 1.65 -6.36 -0.31
C PHE A 77 1.27 -5.76 1.06
N LEU A 78 0.41 -4.74 1.12
CA LEU A 78 -0.12 -4.15 2.35
C LEU A 78 -1.65 -4.22 2.42
N LEU A 79 -2.17 -4.32 3.64
CA LEU A 79 -3.58 -4.09 3.91
C LEU A 79 -3.85 -2.61 4.27
N PRO A 80 -5.05 -2.09 3.93
CA PRO A 80 -5.50 -0.78 4.42
C PRO A 80 -5.32 -0.67 5.94
N HIS A 81 -4.77 0.45 6.41
CA HIS A 81 -4.53 0.72 7.84
C HIS A 81 -3.49 -0.15 8.58
N TYR A 82 -2.92 -1.20 7.97
CA TYR A 82 -1.90 -2.05 8.62
C TYR A 82 -0.50 -1.79 8.11
N GLN A 83 0.49 -1.70 9.01
CA GLN A 83 1.92 -1.58 8.65
C GLN A 83 2.54 -2.91 8.25
N HIS A 84 2.02 -4.03 8.74
CA HIS A 84 2.51 -5.35 8.39
C HIS A 84 2.17 -5.72 6.95
N THR A 85 3.13 -6.33 6.26
CA THR A 85 2.89 -6.92 4.95
C THR A 85 1.89 -8.07 5.04
N VAL A 86 1.13 -8.30 3.98
CA VAL A 86 0.21 -9.45 3.88
C VAL A 86 0.96 -10.76 4.13
N GLY A 87 2.17 -10.90 3.58
CA GLY A 87 3.03 -12.06 3.83
C GLY A 87 3.41 -12.24 5.29
N PHE A 88 3.67 -11.15 6.02
CA PHE A 88 3.91 -11.20 7.47
C PHE A 88 2.70 -11.75 8.22
N ILE A 89 1.52 -11.17 7.98
CA ILE A 89 0.28 -11.56 8.64
C ILE A 89 -0.02 -13.04 8.39
N LEU A 90 0.06 -13.49 7.14
CA LEU A 90 -0.18 -14.89 6.77
C LEU A 90 0.85 -15.84 7.40
N GLY A 91 2.12 -15.44 7.47
CA GLY A 91 3.15 -16.23 8.14
C GLY A 91 2.90 -16.40 9.65
N CYS A 92 2.44 -15.34 10.33
CA CYS A 92 2.03 -15.39 11.73
C CYS A 92 0.83 -16.32 11.94
N LEU A 93 -0.21 -16.19 11.10
CA LEU A 93 -1.39 -17.06 11.16
C LEU A 93 -1.01 -18.54 10.95
N ARG A 94 -0.17 -18.82 9.95
CA ARG A 94 0.35 -20.18 9.70
C ARG A 94 1.15 -20.71 10.90
N GLY A 95 2.03 -19.89 11.47
CA GLY A 95 2.82 -20.26 12.64
C GLY A 95 1.97 -20.63 13.86
N HIS A 96 0.93 -19.82 14.10
CA HIS A 96 0.01 -20.04 15.22
C HIS A 96 -0.87 -21.27 15.02
N PHE A 97 -1.61 -21.36 13.91
CA PHE A 97 -2.66 -22.37 13.73
C PHE A 97 -2.13 -23.73 13.24
N ILE A 98 -1.08 -23.74 12.42
CA ILE A 98 -0.57 -24.98 11.81
C ILE A 98 0.65 -25.49 12.57
N LEU A 99 1.59 -24.61 12.88
CA LEU A 99 2.88 -25.02 13.46
C LEU A 99 2.89 -25.04 14.99
N ARG A 100 1.84 -24.53 15.66
CA ARG A 100 1.77 -24.32 17.12
C ARG A 100 3.00 -23.63 17.71
N LYS A 101 3.73 -22.86 16.89
CA LYS A 101 4.89 -22.08 17.28
C LYS A 101 4.48 -20.62 17.15
N LEU A 102 4.10 -20.01 18.28
CA LEU A 102 4.02 -18.56 18.36
C LEU A 102 5.44 -18.03 18.39
N LYS A 103 5.94 -17.72 17.19
CA LYS A 103 7.05 -16.80 17.04
C LYS A 103 6.52 -15.41 17.38
N ALA A 104 6.53 -15.06 18.68
CA ALA A 104 6.33 -13.69 19.13
C ALA A 104 7.59 -12.91 18.72
N TYR A 105 7.48 -12.10 17.67
CA TYR A 105 8.55 -11.20 17.24
C TYR A 105 7.95 -9.80 17.24
N TYR A 106 8.35 -9.05 18.26
CA TYR A 106 8.32 -7.59 18.29
C TYR A 106 9.57 -7.07 17.58
#